data_AF-A0A7C1A0F2-F1
#
_entry.id   AF-A0A7C1A0F2-F1
#
_cell.length_a   1.000
_cell.length_b   1.000
_cell.length_c   1.000
_cell.angle_alpha   90.00
_cell.angle_beta   90.00
_cell.angle_gamma   90.00
#
_symmetry.space_group_name_H-M   'P 1'
#
loop_
_entity.id
_entity.type
_entity.pdbx_description
1 polymer ?
#
loop_
_entity_poly.entity_id
_entity_poly.type
_entity_poly.pdbx_seq_one_letter_code
_entity_poly.pdbx_strand_id
1 'polypeptide(L)' 'KCPDIIKKVHQSDLIKINLQDGLITLYNPERKISIEKYPPQLLSILKNEGLILYLKKYKKYCH' A
#
# COMPACT_ATOMS: atom_id res chain seq x y z
N LYS A 1 -5.34 2.55 -8.07
CA LYS A 1 -4.43 1.76 -8.99
C LYS A 1 -3.28 2.65 -9.51
N CYS A 2 -2.12 2.09 -9.90
CA CYS A 2 -1.03 2.84 -10.55
C CYS A 2 -0.54 2.10 -11.83
N PRO A 3 -1.26 2.20 -12.94
CA PRO A 3 -0.99 1.40 -14.14
C PRO A 3 0.36 1.72 -14.79
N ASP A 4 0.82 2.97 -14.69
CA ASP A 4 2.07 3.41 -15.33
C ASP A 4 3.32 3.04 -14.54
N ILE A 5 3.19 2.43 -13.35
CA ILE A 5 4.36 2.13 -12.52
C ILE A 5 5.31 1.15 -13.18
N ILE A 6 4.77 0.17 -13.91
CA ILE A 6 5.55 -0.84 -14.62
C ILE A 6 6.42 -0.20 -15.72
N LYS A 7 6.00 0.95 -16.26
CA LYS A 7 6.77 1.69 -17.27
C LYS A 7 7.83 2.61 -16.66
N LYS A 8 7.72 2.93 -15.36
CA LYS A 8 8.52 3.97 -14.67
C LYS A 8 9.56 3.40 -13.71
N VAL A 9 9.43 2.13 -13.34
CA VAL A 9 10.26 1.44 -12.37
C VAL A 9 11.09 0.38 -13.08
N HIS A 10 12.38 0.40 -12.84
CA HIS A 10 13.31 -0.61 -13.32
C HIS A 10 13.64 -1.60 -12.21
N GLN A 11 14.10 -2.79 -12.62
CA GLN A 11 14.63 -3.76 -11.66
C GLN A 11 15.83 -3.13 -10.93
N SER A 12 15.89 -3.36 -9.61
CA SER A 12 16.89 -2.79 -8.69
C SER A 12 16.68 -1.32 -8.29
N ASP A 13 15.61 -0.66 -8.77
CA ASP A 13 15.25 0.66 -8.25
C ASP A 13 14.90 0.58 -6.77
N LEU A 14 15.41 1.55 -6.00
CA LEU A 14 14.99 1.73 -4.62
C LEU A 14 13.69 2.53 -4.58
N ILE A 15 12.70 1.97 -3.89
CA ILE A 15 11.35 2.52 -3.83
C ILE A 15 10.92 2.65 -2.38
N LYS A 16 10.36 3.80 -2.02
CA LYS A 16 9.61 4.00 -0.78
C LYS A 16 8.14 4.19 -1.11
N ILE A 17 7.30 3.34 -0.52
CA ILE A 17 5.85 3.37 -0.72
C ILE A 17 5.18 3.85 0.58
N ASN A 18 4.37 4.90 0.48
CA ASN A 18 3.51 5.37 1.55
C ASN A 18 2.04 5.15 1.15
N LEU A 19 1.44 4.10 1.69
CA LEU A 19 0.05 3.73 1.39
C LEU A 19 -0.97 4.71 1.98
N GLN A 20 -0.63 5.37 3.10
CA GLN A 20 -1.50 6.32 3.78
C GLN A 20 -1.63 7.62 2.99
N ASP A 21 -0.51 8.14 2.51
CA ASP A 21 -0.48 9.37 1.70
C ASP A 21 -0.70 9.10 0.21
N GLY A 22 -0.70 7.82 -0.20
CA GLY A 22 -0.85 7.43 -1.60
C GLY A 22 0.33 7.92 -2.44
N LEU A 23 1.56 7.70 -1.97
CA LEU A 23 2.76 8.21 -2.63
C LEU A 23 3.81 7.12 -2.79
N ILE A 24 4.44 7.09 -3.96
CA ILE A 24 5.60 6.25 -4.25
C ILE A 24 6.78 7.17 -4.60
N THR A 25 7.88 7.03 -3.87
CA THR A 25 9.13 7.74 -4.14
C THR A 25 10.15 6.76 -4.70
N LEU A 26 10.65 7.03 -5.90
CA LEU A 26 11.80 6.36 -6.51
C LEU A 26 13.05 7.14 -6.19
N TYR A 27 14.14 6.46 -5.84
CA TYR A 27 15.43 7.08 -5.57
C TYR A 27 16.37 6.89 -6.76
N ASN A 28 17.21 7.89 -7.01
CA ASN A 28 18.24 7.91 -8.06
C ASN A 28 17.72 7.81 -9.51
N PRO A 29 17.16 8.89 -10.09
CA PRO A 29 16.90 10.21 -9.52
C PRO A 29 15.61 10.25 -8.69
N GLU A 30 15.50 11.19 -7.73
CA GLU A 30 14.30 11.30 -6.90
C GLU A 30 13.07 11.65 -7.75
N ARG A 31 12.10 10.73 -7.82
CA ARG A 31 10.83 10.92 -8.52
C ARG A 31 9.67 10.50 -7.65
N LYS A 32 8.62 11.32 -7.62
CA LYS A 32 7.41 11.08 -6.84
C LYS A 32 6.25 10.73 -7.77
N ILE A 33 5.57 9.63 -7.47
CA ILE A 33 4.41 9.14 -8.21
C ILE A 33 3.23 9.10 -7.24
N SER A 34 2.19 9.88 -7.55
CA SER A 34 0.94 9.84 -6.80
C SER A 34 0.15 8.59 -7.18
N ILE A 35 -0.43 7.95 -6.18
CA ILE A 35 -1.34 6.82 -6.32
C ILE A 35 -2.61 7.08 -5.53
N GLU A 36 -3.65 6.33 -5.85
CA GLU A 36 -4.86 6.30 -5.03
C GLU A 36 -4.53 5.92 -3.59
N LYS A 37 -4.94 6.77 -2.64
CA LYS A 37 -4.74 6.56 -1.20
C LYS A 37 -5.51 5.34 -0.73
N TYR A 38 -4.91 4.56 0.16
CA TYR A 38 -5.59 3.41 0.70
C TYR A 38 -6.62 3.86 1.75
N PRO A 39 -7.87 3.39 1.68
CA PRO A 39 -8.87 3.70 2.69
C PRO A 39 -8.38 3.29 4.09
N PRO A 40 -8.69 4.06 5.15
CA PRO A 40 -8.24 3.75 6.52
C PRO A 40 -8.64 2.35 7.01
N GLN A 41 -9.80 1.85 6.57
CA GLN A 41 -10.27 0.51 6.88
C GLN A 41 -9.36 -0.56 6.27
N LEU A 42 -8.90 -0.37 5.03
CA LEU A 42 -7.99 -1.29 4.35
C LEU A 42 -6.61 -1.27 5.02
N LEU A 43 -6.10 -0.10 5.39
CA LEU A 43 -4.86 0.01 6.19
C LEU A 43 -4.98 -0.73 7.53
N SER A 44 -6.15 -0.67 8.19
CA SER A 44 -6.40 -1.39 9.44
C SER A 44 -6.41 -2.90 9.24
N ILE A 45 -6.97 -3.38 8.13
CA ILE A 45 -6.95 -4.79 7.75
C ILE A 45 -5.51 -5.26 7.52
N LEU A 46 -4.72 -4.52 6.73
CA LEU A 46 -3.31 -4.84 6.45
C LEU A 46 -2.45 -4.84 7.72
N LYS A 47 -2.67 -3.88 8.62
CA LYS A 47 -2.01 -3.84 9.94
C LYS A 47 -2.35 -5.03 10.84
N ASN A 48 -3.49 -5.69 10.60
CA ASN A 48 -3.88 -6.92 11.30
C ASN A 48 -3.63 -8.15 10.42
N GLU A 49 -2.62 -8.09 9.55
CA GLU A 49 -2.11 -9.23 8.75
C GLU A 49 -3.13 -9.83 7.76
N GLY A 50 -4.26 -9.16 7.55
CA GLY A 50 -5.28 -9.59 6.60
C GLY A 50 -6.70 -9.56 7.15
N LEU A 51 -7.65 -9.83 6.26
CA LEU A 51 -9.06 -9.63 6.53
C LEU A 51 -9.58 -10.57 7.62
N ILE A 52 -9.25 -11.86 7.55
CA ILE A 52 -9.75 -12.85 8.51
C ILE A 52 -9.31 -12.54 9.93
N LEU A 53 -8.04 -12.21 10.13
CA LEU A 53 -7.49 -11.85 11.45
C LEU A 53 -8.09 -10.55 11.98
N TYR A 54 -8.26 -9.54 11.12
CA TYR A 54 -8.99 -8.32 11.47
C TYR A 54 -10.42 -8.60 11.94
N LEU A 55 -11.17 -9.46 11.24
CA LEU A 55 -12.54 -9.81 11.60
C LEU A 55 -12.63 -10.61 12.90
N LYS A 56 -11.72 -11.58 13.12
CA LYS A 56 -11.60 -12.32 14.39
C LYS A 56 -11.39 -11.37 15.57
N LYS A 57 -10.53 -10.37 15.41
CA LYS A 57 -10.18 -9.43 16.47
C LYS A 57 -11.28 -8.41 16.79
N TYR A 58 -11.95 -7.87 15.77
CA TYR A 58 -12.83 -6.69 15.96
C TYR A 58 -14.30 -6.90 15.60
N LYS A 59 -14.62 -7.84 14.72
CA LYS A 59 -15.98 -8.03 14.18
C LYS A 59 -16.67 -9.31 14.66
N LYS A 60 -16.15 -9.94 15.72
CA LYS A 60 -16.67 -11.22 16.26
C LYS A 60 -16.85 -12.25 15.14
N TYR A 61 -15.76 -12.56 14.45
CA TYR A 61 -15.74 -13.69 13.53
C TYR A 61 -15.78 -14.99 14.35
N CYS A 62 -16.98 -15.44 14.69
CA CYS A 62 -17.22 -16.78 15.23
C CYS A 62 -17.44 -17.71 14.04
N HIS A 63 -16.56 -18.71 13.91
CA HIS A 63 -16.67 -19.73 12.88
C HIS A 63 -17.51 -20.90 13.37
#